data_AF-A0A0P0XVL1-F1
#
_entry.id   AF-A0A0P0XVL1-F1
#
_cell.length_a   1.000
_cell.length_b   1.000
_cell.length_c   1.000
_cell.angle_alpha   90.00
_cell.angle_beta   90.00
_cell.angle_gamma   90.00
#
_symmetry.space_group_name_H-M   'P 1'
#
loop_
_entity.id
_entity.type
_entity.pdbx_description
1 polymer ?
#
loop_
_entity_poly.entity_id
_entity_poly.type
_entity_poly.pdbx_seq_one_letter_code
_entity_poly.pdbx_strand_id
1 'polypeptide(L)' 'GKKMLVPLTASLYVPGTLDDSEKVLVDVGTGYFIEKTMTEGKEYCERKINLLKSNFDELVEVCY' A
#
# COMPACT_ATOMS: atom_id res chain seq x y z
N GLY A 1 4.14 15.49 -15.41
CA GLY A 1 4.39 14.36 -14.50
C GLY A 1 5.81 14.33 -13.98
N LYS A 2 6.03 13.69 -12.84
CA LYS A 2 7.37 13.51 -12.21
C LYS A 2 8.09 12.31 -12.83
N LYS A 3 9.37 12.46 -13.19
CA LYS A 3 10.17 11.34 -13.71
C LYS A 3 10.47 10.33 -12.60
N MET A 4 10.38 9.04 -12.91
CA MET A 4 10.70 7.95 -11.99
C MET A 4 11.24 6.73 -12.73
N LEU A 5 11.83 5.80 -11.99
CA LEU A 5 12.22 4.48 -12.49
C LEU A 5 11.15 3.47 -12.07
N VAL A 6 10.51 2.84 -13.05
CA VAL A 6 9.48 1.82 -12.82
C VAL A 6 10.16 0.44 -12.79
N PRO A 7 10.02 -0.34 -11.70
CA PRO A 7 10.54 -1.69 -11.64
C PRO A 7 9.73 -2.61 -12.56
N LEU A 8 10.42 -3.35 -13.44
CA LEU A 8 9.81 -4.43 -14.22
C LEU A 8 10.12 -5.80 -13.61
N THR A 9 11.34 -5.95 -13.08
CA THR A 9 11.82 -7.15 -12.38
C THR A 9 12.74 -6.72 -11.23
N ALA A 10 13.24 -7.66 -10.44
CA ALA A 10 14.15 -7.38 -9.33
C ALA A 10 15.46 -6.66 -9.75
N SER A 11 15.89 -6.81 -11.00
CA SER A 11 17.17 -6.26 -11.51
C SER A 11 17.01 -5.24 -12.66
N LEU A 12 15.79 -4.99 -13.14
CA LEU A 12 15.53 -4.12 -14.28
C LEU A 12 14.54 -3.00 -13.94
N TYR A 13 14.95 -1.77 -14.24
CA TYR A 13 14.16 -0.56 -14.08
C TYR A 13 14.14 0.22 -15.40
N VAL A 14 12.98 0.78 -15.74
CA VAL A 14 12.82 1.60 -16.94
C VAL A 14 12.40 3.02 -16.56
N PRO A 15 12.86 4.06 -17.29
CA PRO A 15 12.40 5.41 -17.07
C PRO A 15 10.93 5.56 -17.44
N GLY A 16 10.15 6.13 -16.53
CA GLY A 16 8.73 6.46 -16.69
C GLY A 16 8.42 7.86 -16.18
N THR A 17 7.22 8.34 -16.49
CA THR A 17 6.70 9.61 -15.98
C THR A 17 5.38 9.34 -15.27
N LEU A 18 5.27 9.79 -14.03
CA LEU A 18 4.04 9.70 -13.25
C LEU A 18 2.95 10.55 -13.90
N ASP A 19 1.80 9.94 -14.15
CA ASP A 19 0.63 10.59 -14.75
C ASP A 19 -0.13 11.38 -13.68
N ASP A 20 -0.89 10.68 -12.83
CA ASP A 20 -1.63 11.26 -11.70
C ASP A 20 -0.94 10.90 -10.36
N SER A 21 -0.65 11.91 -9.54
CA SER A 21 -0.09 11.75 -8.20
C SER A 21 -1.13 11.84 -7.08
N GLU A 22 -2.38 12.17 -7.39
CA GLU A 22 -3.45 12.36 -6.41
C GLU A 22 -4.26 11.08 -6.17
N LYS A 23 -4.07 10.07 -7.01
CA LYS A 23 -4.78 8.80 -6.95
C LYS A 23 -3.86 7.60 -6.84
N VAL A 24 -4.31 6.61 -6.09
CA VAL A 24 -3.60 5.34 -5.86
C VAL A 24 -4.56 4.17 -5.96
N LEU A 25 -4.02 3.04 -6.41
CA LEU A 25 -4.72 1.76 -6.35
C LEU A 25 -4.43 1.09 -5.00
N VAL A 26 -5.50 0.69 -4.31
CA VAL A 26 -5.43 0.00 -3.02
C VAL A 26 -5.94 -1.43 -3.19
N ASP A 27 -5.13 -2.40 -2.79
CA ASP A 27 -5.52 -3.81 -2.72
C ASP A 27 -6.42 -4.08 -1.52
N VAL A 28 -7.65 -4.53 -1.78
CA VAL A 28 -8.62 -4.91 -0.74
C VAL A 28 -8.70 -6.42 -0.50
N GLY A 29 -7.93 -7.22 -1.25
CA GLY A 29 -7.87 -8.67 -1.15
C GLY A 29 -8.63 -9.37 -2.27
N THR A 30 -8.44 -10.69 -2.37
CA THR A 30 -9.07 -11.57 -3.39
C THR A 30 -8.82 -11.13 -4.85
N GLY A 31 -7.76 -10.35 -5.09
CA GLY A 31 -7.40 -9.82 -6.40
C GLY A 31 -8.13 -8.55 -6.82
N TYR A 32 -8.88 -7.90 -5.92
CA TYR A 32 -9.56 -6.65 -6.22
C TYR A 32 -8.75 -5.43 -5.78
N PHE A 33 -8.68 -4.46 -6.68
CA PHE A 33 -8.05 -3.16 -6.44
C PHE A 33 -9.09 -2.06 -6.62
N ILE A 34 -9.05 -1.07 -5.73
CA ILE A 34 -9.92 0.11 -5.79
C ILE A 34 -9.06 1.36 -5.97
N GLU A 35 -9.51 2.28 -6.83
CA GLU A 35 -8.91 3.60 -6.94
C GLU A 35 -9.35 4.46 -5.75
N LYS A 36 -8.38 5.11 -5.11
CA LYS A 36 -8.54 5.95 -3.92
C LYS A 36 -7.73 7.21 -4.07
N THR A 37 -8.14 8.27 -3.38
CA THR A 37 -7.30 9.46 -3.24
C THR A 37 -6.06 9.15 -2.39
N MET A 38 -5.00 9.95 -2.53
CA MET A 38 -3.79 9.81 -1.70
C MET A 38 -4.09 9.83 -0.20
N THR A 39 -5.00 10.70 0.24
CA THR A 39 -5.41 10.81 1.64
C THR A 39 -6.11 9.54 2.12
N GLU A 40 -7.13 9.06 1.40
CA GLU A 40 -7.83 7.83 1.76
C GLU A 40 -6.91 6.59 1.70
N GLY A 41 -5.97 6.56 0.75
CA GLY A 41 -4.98 5.49 0.63
C GLY A 41 -4.05 5.43 1.84
N LYS A 42 -3.60 6.60 2.32
CA LYS A 42 -2.81 6.71 3.55
C LYS A 42 -3.60 6.21 4.77
N GLU A 43 -4.83 6.69 4.94
CA GLU A 43 -5.71 6.24 6.04
C GLU A 43 -5.98 4.73 5.99
N TYR A 44 -6.15 4.16 4.79
CA TYR A 44 -6.31 2.72 4.62
C TYR A 44 -5.08 1.95 5.14
N CYS A 45 -3.87 2.39 4.77
CA CYS A 45 -2.63 1.77 5.24
C CYS A 45 -2.47 1.89 6.76
N GLU A 46 -2.76 3.07 7.34
CA GLU A 46 -2.68 3.30 8.79
C GLU A 46 -3.65 2.39 9.56
N ARG A 47 -4.90 2.25 9.10
CA ARG A 47 -5.86 1.30 9.69
C ARG A 47 -5.36 -0.13 9.64
N LYS A 48 -4.77 -0.56 8.52
CA LYS A 48 -4.26 -1.92 8.34
C LYS A 48 -3.06 -2.20 9.26
N ILE A 49 -2.19 -1.21 9.46
CA ILE A 49 -1.10 -1.28 10.44
C ILE A 49 -1.65 -1.41 11.87
N ASN A 50 -2.63 -0.60 12.24
CA ASN A 50 -3.20 -0.63 13.59
C ASN A 50 -3.90 -1.97 13.88
N LEU A 51 -4.64 -2.51 12.91
CA LEU A 51 -5.24 -3.84 13.03
C LEU A 51 -4.18 -4.93 13.21
N LEU A 52 -3.08 -4.88 12.45
CA LEU A 52 -2.01 -5.87 12.59
C LEU A 52 -1.34 -5.78 13.96
N LYS A 53 -1.15 -4.56 14.48
CA LYS A 53 -0.60 -4.34 15.81
C LYS A 53 -1.53 -4.86 16.91
N SER A 54 -2.81 -4.53 16.88
CA SER A 54 -3.77 -5.03 17.87
C SER A 54 -3.83 -6.55 17.88
N ASN A 55 -3.89 -7.17 16.70
CA ASN A 55 -3.90 -8.63 16.58
C ASN A 55 -2.60 -9.25 17.12
N PHE A 56 -1.45 -8.61 16.90
CA PHE A 56 -0.18 -9.07 17.45
C PHE A 56 -0.17 -8.99 18.98
N ASP A 57 -0.62 -7.87 19.55
CA ASP A 57 -0.66 -7.66 21.00
C ASP A 57 -1.59 -8.69 21.69
N GLU A 58 -2.78 -8.95 21.11
CA GLU A 58 -3.70 -10.00 21.60
C GLU A 58 -3.07 -11.39 21.57
N LEU A 59 -2.37 -11.75 20.48
CA LEU A 59 -1.69 -13.04 20.37
C LEU A 59 -0.57 -13.19 21.41
N VAL A 60 0.18 -12.12 21.66
CA VAL A 60 1.22 -12.10 22.69
C VAL A 60 0.60 -12.32 24.07
N GLU A 61 -0.48 -11.62 24.41
CA GLU A 61 -1.17 -11.78 25.70
C GLU A 61 -1.70 -13.20 25.92
N VAL A 62 -2.22 -13.87 24.89
CA VAL A 62 -2.72 -15.25 25.00
C VAL A 62 -1.60 -16.28 25.17
N CYS A 63 -0.39 -16.00 24.67
CA CYS A 63 0.75 -16.92 24.74
C CYS A 63 1.55 -16.84 26.05
N TYR A 64 1.27 -15.85 26.90
CA TYR A 64 1.88 -15.66 28.23
C TYR A 64 0.88 -15.97 29.35
#